data_AF-A0A7C7QGW1-F1
#
_entry.id   AF-A0A7C7QGW1-F1
#
_cell.length_a   1.000
_cell.length_b   1.000
_cell.length_c   1.000
_cell.angle_alpha   90.00
_cell.angle_beta   90.00
_cell.angle_gamma   90.00
#
_symmetry.space_group_name_H-M   'P 1'
#
loop_
_entity.id
_entity.type
_entity.pdbx_description
1 polymer ?
#
loop_
_entity_poly.entity_id
_entity_poly.type
_entity_poly.pdbx_seq_one_letter_code
_entity_poly.pdbx_strand_id
1 'polypeptide(L)'
;MSLMVNGQLRDDWFDTETGSGEFLRQDSQFRHWVTVNGEPGPSGEGGFVAAPGRYHLYVSYACPWANRTLIVRALKKLEPVISVDVVHPDMGPKGWRFGDYPGATGDRVNGAGYLYEIYQQADPAYTGIVTVPVLWDRQRRTIVNNESSEIIRML
;
A
#
# COMPACT_ATOMS: atom_id res chain seq x y z
N MET A 1 1.27 -11.25 9.11
CA MET A 1 1.37 -9.86 8.60
C MET A 1 2.58 -9.22 9.26
N SER A 2 2.86 -7.94 9.02
CA SER A 2 3.90 -7.21 9.76
C SER A 2 3.27 -6.08 10.54
N LEU A 3 3.58 -6.01 11.83
CA LEU A 3 3.26 -4.89 12.69
C LEU A 3 4.47 -3.97 12.76
N MET A 4 4.22 -2.67 12.70
CA MET A 4 5.20 -1.63 12.97
C MET A 4 4.78 -0.89 14.23
N VAL A 5 5.75 -0.56 15.09
CA VAL A 5 5.56 0.31 16.27
C VAL A 5 6.70 1.31 16.31
N ASN A 6 6.38 2.61 16.20
CA ASN A 6 7.36 3.71 16.13
C ASN A 6 8.46 3.45 15.08
N GLY A 7 8.07 3.01 13.88
CA GLY A 7 9.01 2.74 12.79
C GLY A 7 9.77 1.42 12.88
N GLN A 8 9.56 0.61 13.93
CA GLN A 8 10.25 -0.67 14.11
C GLN A 8 9.31 -1.85 13.91
N LEU A 9 9.79 -2.86 13.19
CA LEU A 9 9.07 -4.12 13.01
C LEU A 9 8.89 -4.84 14.34
N ARG A 10 7.69 -5.40 14.52
CA ARG A 10 7.39 -6.38 15.55
C ARG A 10 6.77 -7.63 14.97
N ASP A 11 7.02 -8.72 15.65
CA ASP A 11 6.63 -10.08 15.33
C ASP A 11 5.31 -10.51 15.98
N ASP A 12 4.81 -9.75 16.95
CA ASP A 12 3.59 -10.02 17.73
C ASP A 12 2.32 -9.40 17.12
N TRP A 13 2.27 -9.24 15.80
CA TRP A 13 1.13 -8.61 15.10
C TRP A 13 -0.22 -9.26 15.44
N PHE A 14 -0.24 -10.59 15.64
CA PHE A 14 -1.47 -11.35 15.87
C PHE A 14 -2.14 -10.97 17.20
N ASP A 15 -1.34 -10.68 18.23
CA ASP A 15 -1.87 -10.27 19.54
C ASP A 15 -2.60 -8.92 19.44
N THR A 16 -2.16 -8.05 18.51
CA THR A 16 -2.80 -6.75 18.27
C THR A 16 -4.09 -6.80 17.44
N GLU A 17 -4.43 -7.97 16.90
CA GLU A 17 -5.66 -8.22 16.14
C GLU A 17 -6.51 -9.34 16.77
N THR A 18 -6.26 -9.67 18.04
CA THR A 18 -6.99 -10.71 18.77
C THR A 18 -7.74 -10.10 19.94
N GLY A 19 -9.07 -10.29 19.97
CA GLY A 19 -9.91 -9.97 21.12
C GLY A 19 -10.22 -11.20 21.97
N SER A 20 -11.44 -11.26 22.53
CA SER A 20 -11.92 -12.41 23.31
C SER A 20 -12.40 -13.57 22.41
N GLY A 21 -11.56 -13.98 21.45
CA GLY A 21 -11.86 -15.04 20.48
C GLY A 21 -12.30 -14.54 19.09
N GLU A 22 -12.37 -13.22 18.89
CA GLU A 22 -12.61 -12.60 17.58
C GLU A 22 -11.33 -12.05 16.97
N PHE A 23 -11.31 -11.96 15.64
CA PHE A 23 -10.27 -11.26 14.89
C PHE A 23 -10.66 -9.79 14.72
N LEU A 24 -9.88 -8.89 15.32
CA LEU A 24 -10.06 -7.44 15.28
C LEU A 24 -9.14 -6.84 14.22
N ARG A 25 -9.64 -6.69 13.00
CA ARG A 25 -8.88 -6.05 11.92
C ARG A 25 -8.55 -4.60 12.27
N GLN A 26 -7.29 -4.21 12.11
CA GLN A 26 -6.90 -2.80 12.20
C GLN A 26 -7.27 -1.98 10.96
N ASP A 27 -7.65 -0.73 11.19
CA ASP A 27 -7.98 0.23 10.13
C ASP A 27 -6.74 0.68 9.34
N SER A 28 -6.95 0.93 8.05
CA SER A 28 -5.97 1.59 7.17
C SER A 28 -5.73 3.04 7.62
N GLN A 29 -4.45 3.46 7.69
CA GLN A 29 -4.05 4.75 8.27
C GLN A 29 -3.67 5.82 7.24
N PHE A 30 -3.15 5.45 6.06
CA PHE A 30 -2.92 6.41 4.99
C PHE A 30 -4.21 6.57 4.19
N ARG A 31 -4.80 7.76 4.27
CA ARG A 31 -6.17 8.05 3.80
C ARG A 31 -6.26 9.32 2.95
N HIS A 32 -5.19 9.69 2.24
CA HIS A 32 -5.22 10.80 1.30
C HIS A 32 -5.89 10.42 -0.01
N TRP A 33 -6.25 11.43 -0.80
CA TRP A 33 -6.97 11.24 -2.05
C TRP A 33 -6.27 11.87 -3.25
N VAL A 34 -6.17 11.11 -4.34
CA VAL A 34 -5.84 11.64 -5.66
C VAL A 34 -7.10 12.32 -6.22
N THR A 35 -7.00 13.61 -6.51
CA THR A 35 -8.10 14.40 -7.08
C THR A 35 -7.66 15.09 -8.37
N VAL A 36 -8.62 15.50 -9.20
CA VAL A 36 -8.33 16.07 -10.54
C VAL A 36 -7.46 17.33 -10.47
N ASN A 37 -7.61 18.13 -9.42
CA ASN A 37 -6.90 19.39 -9.21
C ASN A 37 -5.95 19.37 -8.00
N GLY A 38 -5.88 18.28 -7.25
CA GLY A 38 -5.05 18.16 -6.05
C GLY A 38 -5.68 18.76 -4.79
N GLU A 39 -6.95 19.17 -4.82
CA GLU A 39 -7.68 19.52 -3.60
C GLU A 39 -7.83 18.29 -2.67
N PRO A 40 -7.97 18.48 -1.35
CA PRO A 40 -8.22 17.39 -0.41
C PRO A 40 -9.48 16.58 -0.78
N GLY A 41 -9.43 15.27 -0.56
CA GLY A 41 -10.62 14.42 -0.63
C GLY A 41 -11.43 14.45 0.67
N PRO A 42 -12.33 13.46 0.87
CA PRO A 42 -13.08 13.31 2.11
C PRO A 42 -12.22 13.12 3.38
N SER A 43 -10.97 12.70 3.22
CA SER A 43 -10.02 12.45 4.31
C SER A 43 -8.59 12.80 3.89
N GLY A 44 -7.72 12.94 4.90
CA GLY A 44 -6.32 13.29 4.71
C GLY A 44 -6.11 14.69 4.13
N GLU A 45 -4.87 14.97 3.77
CA GLU A 45 -4.43 16.21 3.13
C GLU A 45 -4.55 16.15 1.59
N GLY A 46 -4.60 17.33 0.96
CA GLY A 46 -4.50 17.49 -0.48
C GLY A 46 -3.05 17.48 -1.02
N GLY A 47 -2.88 17.99 -2.24
CA GLY A 47 -1.60 18.05 -2.96
C GLY A 47 -1.33 16.84 -3.88
N PHE A 48 -2.29 15.92 -4.00
CA PHE A 48 -2.20 14.74 -4.86
C PHE A 48 -3.03 14.93 -6.13
N VAL A 49 -2.53 15.75 -7.05
CA VAL A 49 -3.18 15.98 -8.35
C VAL A 49 -3.03 14.77 -9.27
N ALA A 50 -4.11 14.36 -9.94
CA ALA A 50 -4.10 13.30 -10.94
C ALA A 50 -3.12 13.66 -12.09
N ALA A 51 -2.06 12.87 -12.25
CA ALA A 51 -1.02 13.12 -13.23
C ALA A 51 -0.44 11.80 -13.79
N PRO A 52 -0.23 11.68 -15.10
CA PRO A 52 0.28 10.46 -15.71
C PRO A 52 1.69 10.15 -15.21
N GLY A 53 1.95 8.89 -14.83
CA GLY A 53 3.26 8.42 -14.40
C GLY A 53 3.69 8.85 -12.99
N ARG A 54 2.88 9.66 -12.29
CA ARG A 54 3.16 10.11 -10.91
C ARG A 54 2.92 9.02 -9.87
N TYR A 55 1.87 8.22 -10.06
CA TYR A 55 1.43 7.24 -9.06
C TYR A 55 1.91 5.83 -9.38
N HIS A 56 2.15 5.08 -8.31
CA HIS A 56 2.58 3.69 -8.35
C HIS A 56 1.76 2.86 -7.37
N LEU A 57 1.56 1.59 -7.67
CA LEU A 57 0.75 0.70 -6.85
C LEU A 57 1.55 -0.53 -6.45
N TYR A 58 1.73 -0.75 -5.14
CA TYR A 58 2.27 -2.00 -4.62
C TYR A 58 1.14 -2.96 -4.28
N VAL A 59 1.21 -4.19 -4.80
CA VAL A 59 0.14 -5.19 -4.66
C VAL A 59 0.70 -6.58 -4.37
N SER A 60 -0.17 -7.49 -3.91
CA SER A 60 0.02 -8.92 -4.01
C SER A 60 -1.11 -9.52 -4.84
N TYR A 61 -0.79 -10.39 -5.81
CA TYR A 61 -1.82 -11.12 -6.55
C TYR A 61 -2.64 -12.07 -5.66
N ALA A 62 -2.09 -12.48 -4.51
CA ALA A 62 -2.79 -13.34 -3.55
C ALA A 62 -3.79 -12.59 -2.66
N CYS A 63 -3.71 -11.25 -2.57
CA CYS A 63 -4.54 -10.46 -1.67
C CYS A 63 -5.83 -9.98 -2.35
N PRO A 64 -7.03 -10.31 -1.83
CA PRO A 64 -8.29 -9.87 -2.45
C PRO A 64 -8.50 -8.35 -2.39
N TRP A 65 -7.97 -7.67 -1.36
CA TRP A 65 -8.05 -6.20 -1.24
C TRP A 65 -7.21 -5.53 -2.33
N ALA A 66 -6.00 -6.03 -2.57
CA ALA A 66 -5.14 -5.52 -3.64
C ALA A 66 -5.69 -5.86 -5.03
N ASN A 67 -6.30 -7.04 -5.18
CA ASN A 67 -6.90 -7.46 -6.46
C ASN A 67 -7.99 -6.49 -6.94
N ARG A 68 -8.81 -5.91 -6.03
CA ARG A 68 -9.79 -4.88 -6.38
C ARG A 68 -9.17 -3.72 -7.17
N THR A 69 -8.01 -3.24 -6.72
CA THR A 69 -7.31 -2.12 -7.36
C THR A 69 -6.76 -2.49 -8.74
N LEU A 70 -6.32 -3.74 -8.92
CA LEU A 70 -5.86 -4.25 -10.22
C LEU A 70 -7.01 -4.36 -11.23
N ILE A 71 -8.16 -4.89 -10.79
CA ILE A 71 -9.36 -5.01 -11.61
C ILE A 71 -9.81 -3.61 -12.07
N VAL A 72 -9.96 -2.66 -11.16
CA VAL A 72 -10.42 -1.31 -11.51
C VAL A 72 -9.41 -0.58 -12.38
N ARG A 73 -8.10 -0.72 -12.11
CA ARG A 73 -7.03 -0.19 -12.98
C ARG A 73 -7.19 -0.68 -14.42
N ALA A 74 -7.47 -1.97 -14.63
CA ALA A 74 -7.68 -2.53 -15.96
C ALA A 74 -8.99 -2.06 -16.61
N LEU A 75 -10.10 -2.09 -15.86
CA LEU A 75 -11.40 -1.61 -16.36
C LEU A 75 -11.36 -0.13 -16.76
N LYS A 76 -10.61 0.68 -16.02
CA LYS A 76 -10.42 2.12 -16.28
C LYS A 76 -9.29 2.43 -17.26
N LYS A 77 -8.59 1.42 -17.78
CA LYS A 77 -7.48 1.55 -18.73
C LYS A 77 -6.33 2.43 -18.22
N LEU A 78 -6.03 2.34 -16.91
CA LEU A 78 -5.02 3.16 -16.25
C LEU A 78 -3.62 2.55 -16.28
N GLU A 79 -3.44 1.43 -16.97
CA GLU A 79 -2.16 0.75 -17.06
C GLU A 79 -1.02 1.60 -17.61
N PRO A 80 -1.24 2.49 -18.61
CA PRO A 80 -0.19 3.36 -19.13
C PRO A 80 0.26 4.44 -18.14
N VAL A 81 -0.53 4.74 -17.10
CA VAL A 81 -0.32 5.91 -16.24
C VAL A 81 -0.06 5.56 -14.77
N ILE A 82 -0.51 4.40 -14.30
CA ILE A 82 -0.25 3.88 -12.97
C ILE A 82 0.57 2.60 -13.10
N SER A 83 1.82 2.66 -12.68
CA SER A 83 2.71 1.50 -12.65
C SER A 83 2.40 0.61 -11.44
N VAL A 84 2.77 -0.67 -11.51
CA VAL A 84 2.46 -1.67 -10.48
C VAL A 84 3.68 -2.51 -10.17
N ASP A 85 4.03 -2.64 -8.90
CA ASP A 85 4.96 -3.66 -8.41
C ASP A 85 4.24 -4.71 -7.58
N VAL A 86 4.65 -5.96 -7.76
CA VAL A 86 4.03 -7.13 -7.17
C VAL A 86 5.02 -7.75 -6.18
N VAL A 87 4.60 -7.80 -4.92
CA VAL A 87 5.36 -8.48 -3.85
C VAL A 87 5.34 -9.99 -4.04
N HIS A 88 6.32 -10.66 -3.45
CA HIS A 88 6.38 -12.11 -3.38
C HIS A 88 5.10 -12.68 -2.73
N PRO A 89 4.52 -13.78 -3.25
CA PRO A 89 3.26 -14.33 -2.74
C PRO A 89 3.39 -14.93 -1.32
N ASP A 90 4.52 -15.57 -1.03
CA ASP A 90 4.84 -16.05 0.31
C ASP A 90 5.28 -14.90 1.22
N MET A 91 4.55 -14.74 2.33
CA MET A 91 4.72 -13.67 3.30
C MET A 91 5.48 -14.21 4.51
N GLY A 92 6.79 -13.96 4.55
CA GLY A 92 7.68 -14.45 5.60
C GLY A 92 7.53 -13.68 6.94
N PRO A 93 8.46 -13.89 7.90
CA PRO A 93 8.39 -13.28 9.23
C PRO A 93 8.39 -11.74 9.21
N LYS A 94 9.06 -11.13 8.23
CA LYS A 94 9.11 -9.68 8.01
C LYS A 94 8.00 -9.16 7.08
N GLY A 95 6.97 -9.99 6.82
CA GLY A 95 5.82 -9.63 6.02
C GLY A 95 6.06 -9.69 4.52
N TRP A 96 5.39 -8.78 3.80
CA TRP A 96 5.48 -8.68 2.35
C TRP A 96 6.90 -8.31 1.91
N ARG A 97 7.51 -9.19 1.11
CA ARG A 97 8.86 -9.01 0.59
C ARG A 97 8.85 -8.85 -0.92
N PHE A 98 9.82 -8.12 -1.44
CA PHE A 98 10.12 -8.09 -2.85
C PHE A 98 11.06 -9.26 -3.19
N GLY A 99 11.01 -9.79 -4.41
CA GLY A 99 11.79 -10.99 -4.78
C GLY A 99 11.56 -11.47 -6.20
N ASP A 100 12.13 -12.64 -6.50
CA ASP A 100 12.32 -13.23 -7.83
C ASP A 100 11.31 -14.34 -8.18
N TYR A 101 10.23 -14.47 -7.42
CA TYR A 101 9.16 -15.43 -7.73
C TYR A 101 8.51 -15.11 -9.08
N PRO A 102 8.14 -16.12 -9.91
CA PRO A 102 7.44 -15.88 -11.17
C PRO A 102 6.18 -15.01 -11.00
N GLY A 103 6.20 -13.81 -11.58
CA GLY A 103 5.11 -12.83 -11.48
C GLY A 103 5.27 -11.77 -10.38
N ALA A 104 6.22 -11.94 -9.46
CA ALA A 104 6.72 -10.84 -8.63
C ALA A 104 7.69 -9.96 -9.45
N THR A 105 7.83 -8.68 -9.10
CA THR A 105 8.56 -7.71 -9.93
C THR A 105 9.80 -7.13 -9.27
N GLY A 106 10.00 -7.36 -7.97
CA GLY A 106 10.85 -6.49 -7.15
C GLY A 106 10.22 -5.11 -6.92
N ASP A 107 10.90 -4.23 -6.17
CA ASP A 107 10.56 -2.81 -6.07
C ASP A 107 11.43 -2.00 -7.06
N ARG A 108 10.80 -1.50 -8.11
CA ARG A 108 11.43 -0.71 -9.19
C ARG A 108 11.40 0.80 -8.91
N VAL A 109 10.74 1.24 -7.85
CA VAL A 109 10.55 2.66 -7.53
C VAL A 109 11.48 3.12 -6.43
N ASN A 110 11.59 2.36 -5.34
CA ASN A 110 12.42 2.73 -4.19
C ASN A 110 13.55 1.74 -3.90
N GLY A 111 13.61 0.60 -4.59
CA GLY A 111 14.64 -0.43 -4.39
C GLY A 111 14.56 -1.13 -3.03
N ALA A 112 13.39 -1.15 -2.38
CA ALA A 112 13.16 -1.81 -1.11
C ALA A 112 13.22 -3.34 -1.23
N GLY A 113 13.70 -3.99 -0.17
CA GLY A 113 13.62 -5.45 -0.01
C GLY A 113 12.29 -5.90 0.59
N TYR A 114 11.65 -5.04 1.37
CA TYR A 114 10.37 -5.33 2.03
C TYR A 114 9.40 -4.17 1.99
N LEU A 115 8.10 -4.47 2.03
CA LEU A 115 7.07 -3.43 1.96
C LEU A 115 7.07 -2.50 3.19
N TYR A 116 7.48 -2.98 4.37
CA TYR A 116 7.56 -2.11 5.56
C TYR A 116 8.56 -0.97 5.38
N GLU A 117 9.57 -1.14 4.53
CA GLU A 117 10.56 -0.09 4.22
C GLU A 117 9.92 1.05 3.43
N ILE A 118 8.87 0.78 2.65
CA ILE A 118 8.05 1.80 1.98
C ILE A 118 7.24 2.59 3.02
N TYR A 119 6.70 1.91 4.03
CA TYR A 119 6.01 2.57 5.14
C TYR A 119 6.97 3.44 5.97
N GLN A 120 8.17 2.96 6.28
CA GLN A 120 9.21 3.75 6.95
C GLN A 120 9.62 5.00 6.15
N GLN A 121 9.67 4.89 4.82
CA GLN A 121 9.97 6.05 3.96
C GLN A 121 8.85 7.09 3.99
N ALA A 122 7.58 6.66 4.05
CA ALA A 122 6.44 7.56 4.13
C ALA A 122 6.31 8.22 5.52
N ASP A 123 6.52 7.44 6.58
CA ASP A 123 6.48 7.88 7.97
C ASP A 123 7.49 7.05 8.81
N PRO A 124 8.62 7.65 9.21
CA PRO A 124 9.62 6.99 10.05
C PRO A 124 9.12 6.57 11.42
N ALA A 125 7.99 7.10 11.90
CA ALA A 125 7.38 6.78 13.18
C ALA A 125 6.11 5.92 13.04
N TYR A 126 5.85 5.37 11.85
CA TYR A 126 4.64 4.60 11.56
C TYR A 126 4.36 3.52 12.60
N THR A 127 3.10 3.44 13.03
CA THR A 127 2.60 2.43 13.97
C THR A 127 1.32 1.81 13.44
N GLY A 128 1.37 0.56 12.98
CA GLY A 128 0.22 -0.14 12.40
C GLY A 128 0.62 -1.36 11.58
N ILE A 129 -0.37 -2.02 10.97
CA ILE A 129 -0.14 -3.17 10.09
C ILE A 129 0.30 -2.72 8.69
N VAL A 130 1.39 -3.33 8.20
CA VAL A 130 1.89 -3.16 6.83
C VAL A 130 1.06 -4.02 5.89
N THR A 131 0.28 -3.38 5.02
CA THR A 131 -0.69 -4.05 4.14
C THR A 131 -0.46 -3.76 2.66
N VAL A 132 -1.07 -4.58 1.80
CA VAL A 132 -1.33 -4.26 0.40
C VAL A 132 -2.84 -4.12 0.20
N PRO A 133 -3.32 -3.25 -0.72
CA PRO A 133 -2.55 -2.43 -1.65
C PRO A 133 -1.96 -1.16 -1.01
N VAL A 134 -0.94 -0.60 -1.65
CA VAL A 134 -0.38 0.72 -1.32
C VAL A 134 -0.36 1.57 -2.59
N LEU A 135 -1.07 2.69 -2.59
CA LEU A 135 -0.96 3.74 -3.61
C LEU A 135 0.13 4.73 -3.20
N TRP A 136 1.20 4.81 -3.98
CA TRP A 136 2.41 5.57 -3.72
C TRP A 136 2.51 6.78 -4.65
N ASP A 137 2.88 7.93 -4.09
CA ASP A 137 3.24 9.13 -4.85
C ASP A 137 4.76 9.18 -5.06
N ARG A 138 5.19 9.04 -6.32
CA ARG A 138 6.61 9.08 -6.67
C ARG A 138 7.24 10.47 -6.54
N GLN A 139 6.44 11.53 -6.61
CA GLN A 139 6.94 12.90 -6.50
C GLN A 139 7.17 13.30 -5.05
N ARG A 140 6.17 13.11 -4.18
CA ARG A 140 6.29 13.42 -2.75
C ARG A 140 6.98 12.33 -1.95
N ARG A 141 7.23 11.15 -2.55
CA ARG A 141 7.83 9.98 -1.92
C ARG A 141 7.11 9.58 -0.63
N THR A 142 5.78 9.48 -0.72
CA THR A 142 4.93 9.09 0.41
C THR A 142 3.77 8.21 -0.05
N ILE A 143 3.14 7.54 0.91
CA ILE A 143 1.93 6.77 0.67
C ILE A 143 0.74 7.73 0.59
N VAL A 144 0.03 7.68 -0.53
CA VAL A 144 -1.26 8.39 -0.67
C VAL A 144 -2.32 7.66 0.14
N ASN A 145 -2.47 6.36 -0.11
CA ASN A 145 -3.57 5.60 0.46
C ASN A 145 -3.23 4.10 0.54
N ASN A 146 -3.63 3.43 1.63
CA ASN A 146 -3.54 1.97 1.76
C ASN A 146 -4.90 1.30 2.02
N GLU A 147 -5.99 2.02 1.84
CA GLU A 147 -7.37 1.56 1.92
C GLU A 147 -7.91 1.20 0.53
N SER A 148 -8.01 -0.10 0.25
CA SER A 148 -8.44 -0.59 -1.07
C SER A 148 -9.79 -0.04 -1.54
N SER A 149 -10.73 0.20 -0.63
CA SER A 149 -12.08 0.68 -0.96
C SER A 149 -12.11 2.14 -1.41
N GLU A 150 -11.17 2.96 -0.92
CA GLU A 150 -10.98 4.33 -1.36
C GLU A 150 -10.16 4.39 -2.65
N ILE A 151 -9.11 3.57 -2.76
CA ILE A 151 -8.27 3.51 -3.96
C ILE A 151 -9.12 3.25 -5.22
N ILE A 152 -10.03 2.29 -5.18
CA ILE A 152 -10.90 2.01 -6.32
C ILE A 152 -11.89 3.14 -6.66
N ARG A 153 -12.14 4.07 -5.75
CA ARG A 153 -12.98 5.25 -6.02
C ARG A 153 -12.18 6.37 -6.68
N MET A 154 -10.87 6.39 -6.50
CA MET A 154 -9.95 7.36 -7.10
C MET A 154 -9.52 6.99 -8.52
N LEU A 155 -9.44 5.69 -8.81
CA LEU A 155 -9.08 5.14 -10.14
C LEU A 155 -10.21 5.37 -11.16
#